data_AF-A0A660PT28-F1
#
_entry.id   AF-A0A660PT28-F1
#
_cell.length_a   1.000
_cell.length_b   1.000
_cell.length_c   1.000
_cell.angle_alpha   90.00
_cell.angle_beta   90.00
_cell.angle_gamma   90.00
#
_symmetry.space_group_name_H-M   'P 1'
#
loop_
_entity.id
_entity.type
_entity.pdbx_description
1 polymer ?
#
loop_
_entity_poly.entity_id
_entity_poly.type
_entity_poly.pdbx_seq_one_letter_code
_entity_poly.pdbx_strand_id
1 'polypeptide(L)'
;TEEDRARHSYSSWSTLLKGQIEQGLPFQYGIYSHSIVGDGWRQTDSATQVHFNYGWGGSHNMWYTIDDLYCPWDGCSSMVESAIINIIPDKRVYFRADTLWGKVPLPVSFTGFSELQVDKWIYDFGNGDSSTEQSPNYVYNTPGRFDINLAVTAGGDTCNYMTTQYITALADSLVGNHVMGNPGETIEVVIHGRNTVPLEMLRIPVVYSGSMNLTYQSFSTEGCRTDYFDQQKLVSFDPMNKNITFSLLNYELDTPFLDPGAGPVLKIYFTISGSATFEQSANISMAGYGNYEPTFFGPILNYSPDHTNGVVTLYYKCGDADGNDALNILDVTYIISYLYKNGPPPIPEAAGDVDKSQSCNVLDISYLINYLYKGGPPPICE
;
A
#
# COMPACT_ATOMS: atom_id res chain seq x y z
N THR A 1 -21.24 -7.53 9.31
CA THR A 1 -20.88 -6.27 8.63
C THR A 1 -22.14 -5.49 8.29
N GLU A 2 -22.03 -4.29 7.72
CA GLU A 2 -23.17 -3.52 7.23
C GLU A 2 -23.93 -4.25 6.10
N GLU A 3 -23.21 -5.03 5.30
CA GLU A 3 -23.73 -5.96 4.29
C GLU A 3 -24.55 -7.09 4.93
N ASP A 4 -24.08 -7.70 6.02
CA ASP A 4 -24.88 -8.69 6.75
C ASP A 4 -26.15 -8.07 7.33
N ARG A 5 -26.08 -6.78 7.70
CA ARG A 5 -27.23 -6.03 8.21
C ARG A 5 -28.29 -5.80 7.16
N ALA A 6 -27.88 -5.45 5.94
CA ALA A 6 -28.79 -5.26 4.81
C ALA A 6 -29.51 -6.55 4.39
N ARG A 7 -28.94 -7.73 4.69
CA ARG A 7 -29.48 -9.05 4.33
C ARG A 7 -30.50 -9.62 5.34
N HIS A 8 -30.62 -9.05 6.53
CA HIS A 8 -31.48 -9.58 7.61
C HIS A 8 -32.46 -8.51 8.12
N SER A 9 -33.71 -8.90 8.37
CA SER A 9 -34.69 -8.03 9.04
C SER A 9 -34.29 -7.76 10.49
N TYR A 10 -34.84 -6.70 11.10
CA TYR A 10 -34.60 -6.40 12.53
C TYR A 10 -34.88 -7.59 13.47
N SER A 11 -35.97 -8.32 13.21
CA SER A 11 -36.35 -9.53 13.96
C SER A 11 -35.32 -10.67 13.79
N SER A 12 -34.75 -10.77 12.59
CA SER A 12 -33.73 -11.76 12.26
C SER A 12 -32.41 -11.49 12.98
N TRP A 13 -32.00 -10.21 13.08
CA TRP A 13 -30.83 -9.80 13.86
C TRP A 13 -30.95 -10.06 15.36
N SER A 14 -32.10 -9.71 15.94
CA SER A 14 -32.36 -9.94 17.36
C SER A 14 -32.27 -11.43 17.70
N THR A 15 -32.82 -12.29 16.83
CA THR A 15 -32.77 -13.75 17.00
C THR A 15 -31.33 -14.29 16.90
N LEU A 16 -30.54 -13.80 15.94
CA LEU A 16 -29.14 -14.23 15.76
C LEU A 16 -28.26 -13.89 16.96
N LEU A 17 -28.31 -12.64 17.41
CA LEU A 17 -27.54 -12.18 18.57
C LEU A 17 -27.95 -12.94 19.83
N LYS A 18 -29.27 -13.07 20.07
CA LYS A 18 -29.79 -13.85 21.19
C LYS A 18 -29.28 -15.29 21.19
N GLY A 19 -29.22 -15.94 20.02
CA GLY A 19 -28.69 -17.31 19.90
C GLY A 19 -27.21 -17.43 20.29
N GLN A 20 -26.37 -16.46 19.92
CA GLN A 20 -24.95 -16.44 20.30
C GLN A 20 -24.75 -16.15 21.79
N ILE A 21 -25.57 -15.26 22.34
CA ILE A 21 -25.60 -14.91 23.77
C ILE A 21 -25.97 -16.13 24.60
N GLU A 22 -27.07 -16.81 24.27
CA GLU A 22 -27.52 -18.01 24.99
C GLU A 22 -26.48 -19.14 24.94
N GLN A 23 -25.71 -19.23 23.85
CA GLN A 23 -24.62 -20.20 23.69
C GLN A 23 -23.30 -19.76 24.34
N GLY A 24 -23.21 -18.53 24.85
CA GLY A 24 -22.00 -18.00 25.47
C GLY A 24 -20.84 -17.76 24.51
N LEU A 25 -21.12 -17.66 23.21
CA LEU A 25 -20.09 -17.51 22.19
C LEU A 25 -19.62 -16.05 22.10
N PRO A 26 -18.32 -15.78 21.94
CA PRO A 26 -17.84 -14.45 21.62
C PRO A 26 -18.30 -14.05 20.22
N PHE A 27 -18.61 -12.77 20.03
CA PHE A 27 -19.05 -12.24 18.73
C PHE A 27 -18.64 -10.79 18.53
N GLN A 28 -18.50 -10.38 17.27
CA GLN A 28 -18.25 -8.99 16.88
C GLN A 28 -19.02 -8.66 15.61
N TYR A 29 -19.80 -7.57 15.66
CA TYR A 29 -20.57 -7.07 14.53
C TYR A 29 -20.34 -5.58 14.32
N GLY A 30 -19.84 -5.21 13.15
CA GLY A 30 -19.83 -3.84 12.68
C GLY A 30 -21.20 -3.42 12.15
N ILE A 31 -21.67 -2.24 12.55
CA ILE A 31 -22.89 -1.58 12.07
C ILE A 31 -22.45 -0.17 11.64
N TYR A 32 -22.94 0.42 10.54
CA TYR A 32 -22.47 1.71 10.01
C TYR A 32 -21.94 2.71 11.05
N SER A 33 -20.63 2.99 11.08
CA SER A 33 -19.96 3.88 12.07
C SER A 33 -19.99 3.41 13.54
N HIS A 34 -20.29 2.13 13.79
CA HIS A 34 -20.49 1.50 15.09
C HIS A 34 -19.94 0.07 15.14
N SER A 35 -19.75 -0.46 16.33
CA SER A 35 -19.49 -1.90 16.53
C SER A 35 -20.15 -2.42 17.80
N ILE A 36 -20.55 -3.69 17.78
CA ILE A 36 -20.99 -4.45 18.94
C ILE A 36 -20.02 -5.62 19.12
N VAL A 37 -19.51 -5.82 20.33
CA VAL A 37 -18.65 -6.97 20.66
C VAL A 37 -19.17 -7.63 21.92
N GLY A 38 -19.32 -8.95 21.93
CA GLY A 38 -19.59 -9.74 23.14
C GLY A 38 -18.48 -10.75 23.36
N ASP A 39 -18.06 -10.96 24.61
CA ASP A 39 -17.02 -11.96 24.93
C ASP A 39 -17.52 -13.14 25.77
N GLY A 40 -18.84 -13.28 25.91
CA GLY A 40 -19.50 -14.44 26.50
C GLY A 40 -20.00 -14.21 27.94
N TRP A 41 -20.46 -15.30 28.57
CA TRP A 41 -20.95 -15.27 29.95
C TRP A 41 -19.80 -15.06 30.94
N ARG A 42 -20.03 -14.19 31.91
CA ARG A 42 -19.19 -13.97 33.07
C ARG A 42 -19.99 -14.28 34.32
N GLN A 43 -19.35 -14.93 35.27
CA GLN A 43 -19.92 -15.21 36.57
C GLN A 43 -19.45 -14.13 37.54
N THR A 44 -20.39 -13.49 38.21
CA THR A 44 -20.15 -12.60 39.35
C THR A 44 -20.66 -13.26 40.63
N ASP A 45 -20.36 -12.66 41.78
CA ASP A 45 -20.74 -13.21 43.09
C ASP A 45 -22.27 -13.33 43.27
N SER A 46 -23.06 -12.61 42.47
CA SER A 46 -24.52 -12.55 42.57
C SER A 46 -25.29 -12.98 41.32
N ALA A 47 -24.65 -13.12 40.15
CA ALA A 47 -25.34 -13.48 38.90
C ALA A 47 -24.40 -14.05 37.82
N THR A 48 -25.02 -14.61 36.77
CA THR A 48 -24.35 -14.93 35.51
C THR A 48 -24.83 -13.91 34.47
N GLN A 49 -23.90 -13.14 33.90
CA GLN A 49 -24.20 -12.02 32.99
C GLN A 49 -23.41 -12.16 31.70
N VAL A 50 -23.92 -11.67 30.56
CA VAL A 50 -23.10 -11.58 29.33
C VAL A 50 -22.50 -10.19 29.22
N HIS A 51 -21.21 -10.17 28.92
CA HIS A 51 -20.47 -8.93 28.75
C HIS A 51 -20.45 -8.52 27.28
N PHE A 52 -20.92 -7.31 27.03
CA PHE A 52 -20.99 -6.68 25.71
C PHE A 52 -20.35 -5.31 25.70
N ASN A 53 -19.97 -4.88 24.50
CA ASN A 53 -19.41 -3.60 24.17
C ASN A 53 -20.15 -3.00 23.00
N TYR A 54 -20.30 -1.68 23.03
CA TYR A 54 -20.89 -0.91 21.95
C TYR A 54 -20.01 0.33 21.68
N GLY A 55 -19.48 0.47 20.47
CA GLY A 55 -18.59 1.57 20.09
C GLY A 55 -19.18 2.48 19.02
N TRP A 56 -18.89 3.78 19.10
CA TRP A 56 -19.12 4.80 18.06
C TRP A 56 -17.79 5.20 17.39
N GLY A 57 -17.82 5.50 16.09
CA GLY A 57 -16.68 6.05 15.36
C GLY A 57 -16.33 7.48 15.81
N GLY A 58 -15.19 7.63 16.50
CA GLY A 58 -14.61 8.91 16.89
C GLY A 58 -13.81 8.82 18.19
N SER A 59 -12.51 8.52 18.07
CA SER A 59 -11.42 8.64 19.08
C SER A 59 -11.66 8.23 20.55
N HIS A 60 -12.75 7.55 20.90
CA HIS A 60 -13.04 7.20 22.29
C HIS A 60 -13.39 5.71 22.39
N ASN A 61 -12.51 4.95 23.04
CA ASN A 61 -12.79 3.59 23.49
C ASN A 61 -13.76 3.67 24.67
N MET A 62 -15.05 3.53 24.43
CA MET A 62 -16.09 3.51 25.47
C MET A 62 -16.67 2.10 25.62
N TRP A 63 -17.00 1.71 26.84
CA TRP A 63 -17.61 0.42 27.19
C TRP A 63 -19.00 0.69 27.77
N TYR A 64 -19.99 -0.17 27.46
CA TYR A 64 -21.34 -0.12 28.04
C TYR A 64 -21.70 -1.51 28.55
N THR A 65 -21.93 -1.65 29.86
CA THR A 65 -22.56 -2.84 30.44
C THR A 65 -24.05 -2.57 30.60
N ILE A 66 -24.90 -3.39 29.99
CA ILE A 66 -26.32 -3.43 30.33
C ILE A 66 -26.45 -4.45 31.46
N ASP A 67 -26.62 -3.97 32.70
CA ASP A 67 -26.92 -4.83 33.84
C ASP A 67 -28.44 -4.89 34.10
N ASP A 68 -28.90 -6.05 34.56
CA ASP A 68 -30.29 -6.41 34.87
C ASP A 68 -31.30 -6.37 33.71
N LEU A 69 -31.02 -7.13 32.65
CA LEU A 69 -32.10 -7.62 31.77
C LEU A 69 -32.79 -8.83 32.41
N TYR A 70 -33.63 -8.61 33.43
CA TYR A 70 -34.66 -9.60 33.75
C TYR A 70 -36.04 -9.01 33.49
N CYS A 71 -36.81 -9.62 32.59
CA CYS A 71 -38.24 -9.34 32.55
C CYS A 71 -39.05 -10.50 31.94
N PRO A 72 -39.88 -11.19 32.73
CA PRO A 72 -40.86 -12.12 32.20
C PRO A 72 -42.21 -11.49 31.88
N TRP A 73 -42.61 -10.28 32.33
CA TRP A 73 -43.82 -9.53 31.88
C TRP A 73 -43.93 -8.08 32.40
N ASP A 74 -44.87 -7.34 31.80
CA ASP A 74 -45.24 -5.91 31.80
C ASP A 74 -44.97 -5.02 33.04
N GLY A 75 -44.47 -3.80 32.76
CA GLY A 75 -44.51 -2.66 33.68
C GLY A 75 -43.15 -2.11 34.10
N CYS A 76 -42.33 -1.68 33.15
CA CYS A 76 -41.03 -1.07 33.46
C CYS A 76 -41.18 0.40 33.87
N SER A 77 -40.95 0.72 35.14
CA SER A 77 -40.75 2.09 35.61
C SER A 77 -39.59 2.16 36.61
N SER A 78 -38.36 2.08 36.10
CA SER A 78 -37.26 3.01 36.38
C SER A 78 -35.99 2.48 35.73
N MET A 79 -35.47 3.22 34.74
CA MET A 79 -34.11 3.01 34.25
C MET A 79 -33.19 3.66 35.28
N VAL A 80 -32.39 2.88 36.00
CA VAL A 80 -31.22 3.43 36.68
C VAL A 80 -30.07 3.28 35.70
N GLU A 81 -29.86 4.30 34.88
CA GLU A 81 -28.60 4.46 34.16
C GLU A 81 -27.51 4.71 35.20
N SER A 82 -26.62 3.75 35.39
CA SER A 82 -25.35 4.01 36.07
C SER A 82 -24.24 3.79 35.06
N ALA A 83 -23.46 4.85 34.81
CA ALA A 83 -22.26 4.77 34.00
C ALA A 83 -21.08 4.40 34.91
N ILE A 84 -20.46 3.25 34.67
CA ILE A 84 -19.10 3.04 35.15
C ILE A 84 -18.17 3.63 34.10
N ILE A 85 -17.75 4.87 34.34
CA ILE A 85 -16.65 5.50 33.61
C ILE A 85 -15.32 4.95 34.15
N ASN A 86 -14.41 4.57 33.25
CA ASN A 86 -13.04 4.08 33.52
C ASN A 86 -12.88 2.66 34.11
N ILE A 87 -13.39 1.61 33.44
CA ILE A 87 -12.88 0.25 33.69
C ILE A 87 -11.68 0.00 32.77
N ILE A 88 -10.49 0.29 33.29
CA ILE A 88 -9.21 -0.18 32.75
C ILE A 88 -9.12 -1.66 33.18
N PRO A 89 -8.80 -2.64 32.30
CA PRO A 89 -8.44 -3.98 32.76
C PRO A 89 -7.38 -3.83 33.84
N ASP A 90 -7.44 -4.58 34.95
CA ASP A 90 -6.46 -4.49 36.06
C ASP A 90 -5.04 -4.85 35.58
N LYS A 91 -4.43 -3.88 34.92
CA LYS A 91 -3.03 -3.73 34.62
C LYS A 91 -2.78 -2.29 35.01
N ARG A 92 -2.21 -2.11 36.21
CA ARG A 92 -1.74 -0.83 36.76
C ARG A 92 -0.66 -0.14 35.91
N VAL A 93 -0.45 -0.60 34.67
CA VAL A 93 0.56 -0.18 33.69
C VAL A 93 -0.01 -0.37 32.28
N TYR A 94 0.08 0.66 31.44
CA TYR A 94 -0.21 0.59 30.00
C TYR A 94 0.56 1.67 29.24
N PHE A 95 0.48 1.67 27.92
CA PHE A 95 1.02 2.77 27.10
C PHE A 95 0.10 3.11 25.93
N ARG A 96 0.35 4.26 25.31
CA ARG A 96 -0.21 4.63 23.99
C ARG A 96 0.90 5.19 23.10
N ALA A 97 0.66 5.19 21.80
CA ALA A 97 1.43 5.94 20.81
C ALA A 97 0.58 7.07 20.21
N ASP A 98 1.24 8.12 19.71
CA ASP A 98 0.62 9.23 18.97
C ASP A 98 0.16 8.83 17.56
N THR A 99 0.88 7.91 16.92
CA THR A 99 0.49 7.26 15.68
C THR A 99 0.71 5.75 15.75
N LEU A 100 -0.14 5.00 15.05
CA LEU A 100 -0.04 3.54 14.94
C LEU A 100 0.46 3.09 13.57
N TRP A 101 0.52 3.99 12.60
CA TRP A 101 0.98 3.65 11.26
C TRP A 101 1.46 4.88 10.49
N GLY A 102 2.22 4.64 9.43
CA GLY A 102 2.69 5.70 8.54
C GLY A 102 3.87 5.22 7.70
N LYS A 103 4.39 6.10 6.85
CA LYS A 103 5.53 5.79 5.98
C LYS A 103 6.84 5.84 6.76
N VAL A 104 7.79 4.98 6.39
CA VAL A 104 9.16 5.09 6.88
C VAL A 104 9.85 6.33 6.28
N PRO A 105 10.71 7.04 7.06
CA PRO A 105 10.92 6.87 8.49
C PRO A 105 9.69 7.32 9.31
N LEU A 106 9.20 6.47 10.21
CA LEU A 106 8.00 6.73 11.01
C LEU A 106 8.39 7.12 12.43
N PRO A 107 8.39 8.42 12.78
CA PRO A 107 8.53 8.86 14.16
C PRO A 107 7.26 8.53 14.96
N VAL A 108 7.45 7.94 16.15
CA VAL A 108 6.39 7.57 17.07
C VAL A 108 6.77 8.05 18.47
N SER A 109 5.85 8.77 19.11
CA SER A 109 5.96 9.23 20.48
C SER A 109 5.13 8.34 21.39
N PHE A 110 5.77 7.59 22.28
CA PHE A 110 5.09 6.73 23.24
C PHE A 110 4.81 7.48 24.55
N THR A 111 3.69 7.18 25.19
CA THR A 111 3.37 7.65 26.54
C THR A 111 3.03 6.46 27.44
N GLY A 112 3.88 6.20 28.43
CA GLY A 112 3.65 5.18 29.45
C GLY A 112 2.85 5.71 30.64
N PHE A 113 1.92 4.91 31.13
CA PHE A 113 1.05 5.22 32.26
C PHE A 113 1.17 4.12 33.31
N SER A 114 1.22 4.51 34.58
CA SER A 114 1.12 3.57 35.70
C SER A 114 0.42 4.21 36.89
N GLU A 115 -0.35 3.41 37.62
CA GLU A 115 -0.97 3.78 38.89
C GLU A 115 -0.07 3.48 40.10
N LEU A 116 1.06 2.80 39.85
CA LEU A 116 2.07 2.50 40.86
C LEU A 116 3.25 3.47 40.74
N GLN A 117 4.00 3.62 41.84
CA GLN A 117 5.33 4.19 41.78
C GLN A 117 6.26 3.18 41.09
N VAL A 118 6.66 3.50 39.86
CA VAL A 118 7.49 2.63 39.01
C VAL A 118 8.97 2.91 39.25
N ASP A 119 9.75 1.85 39.47
CA ASP A 119 11.20 1.91 39.62
C ASP A 119 11.92 1.87 38.25
N LYS A 120 11.36 1.13 37.29
CA LYS A 120 11.97 0.93 35.96
C LYS A 120 10.94 0.70 34.86
N TRP A 121 11.16 1.31 33.71
CA TRP A 121 10.46 1.06 32.45
C TRP A 121 11.42 0.37 31.48
N ILE A 122 10.93 -0.57 30.69
CA ILE A 122 11.63 -1.16 29.55
C ILE A 122 10.63 -1.32 28.41
N TYR A 123 10.77 -0.52 27.36
CA TYR A 123 10.11 -0.73 26.08
C TYR A 123 10.95 -1.64 25.20
N ASP A 124 10.32 -2.59 24.54
CA ASP A 124 10.83 -3.31 23.38
C ASP A 124 9.95 -2.91 22.18
N PHE A 125 10.59 -2.39 21.14
CA PHE A 125 9.92 -1.87 19.94
C PHE A 125 9.68 -2.95 18.88
N GLY A 126 9.94 -4.22 19.18
CA GLY A 126 9.61 -5.36 18.32
C GLY A 126 10.60 -5.61 17.18
N ASN A 127 11.68 -4.83 17.10
CA ASN A 127 12.75 -4.96 16.12
C ASN A 127 14.13 -5.17 16.75
N GLY A 128 14.18 -5.46 18.05
CA GLY A 128 15.39 -5.64 18.84
C GLY A 128 15.90 -4.36 19.52
N ASP A 129 15.35 -3.19 19.17
CA ASP A 129 15.63 -1.94 19.87
C ASP A 129 14.76 -1.81 21.12
N SER A 130 15.28 -1.10 22.12
CA SER A 130 14.61 -0.89 23.40
C SER A 130 14.85 0.50 23.96
N SER A 131 14.03 0.90 24.95
CA SER A 131 14.24 2.13 25.72
C SER A 131 13.91 1.92 27.19
N THR A 132 14.57 2.65 28.07
CA THR A 132 14.29 2.67 29.52
C THR A 132 13.51 3.90 29.97
N GLU A 133 13.12 4.78 29.04
CA GLU A 133 12.31 5.95 29.33
C GLU A 133 10.83 5.55 29.53
N GLN A 134 10.11 6.27 30.39
CA GLN A 134 8.66 6.08 30.54
C GLN A 134 7.89 6.48 29.27
N SER A 135 8.36 7.51 28.56
CA SER A 135 7.70 8.08 27.38
C SER A 135 8.72 8.34 26.27
N PRO A 136 9.26 7.27 25.63
CA PRO A 136 10.30 7.41 24.62
C PRO A 136 9.74 7.96 23.30
N ASN A 137 10.61 8.65 22.55
CA ASN A 137 10.42 8.89 21.12
C ASN A 137 11.26 7.88 20.34
N TYR A 138 10.68 7.23 19.34
CA TYR A 138 11.36 6.22 18.53
C TYR A 138 11.02 6.36 17.05
N VAL A 139 11.96 6.02 16.17
CA VAL A 139 11.79 6.14 14.71
C VAL A 139 11.96 4.79 14.05
N TYR A 140 10.90 4.27 13.42
CA TYR A 140 10.96 3.07 12.61
C TYR A 140 11.48 3.41 11.21
N ASN A 141 12.71 2.96 10.90
CA ASN A 141 13.35 3.18 9.60
C ASN A 141 13.09 2.04 8.61
N THR A 142 12.66 0.88 9.09
CA THR A 142 12.37 -0.31 8.29
C THR A 142 10.88 -0.56 8.24
N PRO A 143 10.30 -0.89 7.06
CA PRO A 143 8.89 -1.23 6.97
C PRO A 143 8.62 -2.55 7.69
N GLY A 144 7.44 -2.67 8.29
CA GLY A 144 7.04 -3.86 9.01
C GLY A 144 5.87 -3.61 9.96
N ARG A 145 5.43 -4.69 10.60
CA ARG A 145 4.47 -4.66 11.70
C ARG A 145 5.19 -5.09 12.97
N PHE A 146 5.13 -4.26 14.00
CA PHE A 146 5.94 -4.40 15.20
C PHE A 146 5.06 -4.68 16.42
N ASP A 147 5.39 -5.76 17.13
CA ASP A 147 4.86 -6.04 18.46
C ASP A 147 5.55 -5.11 19.45
N ILE A 148 4.79 -4.47 20.34
CA ILE A 148 5.35 -3.58 21.34
C ILE A 148 5.16 -4.22 22.70
N ASN A 149 6.25 -4.39 23.45
CA ASN A 149 6.21 -4.92 24.81
C ASN A 149 6.74 -3.88 25.79
N LEU A 150 5.94 -3.57 26.80
CA LEU A 150 6.32 -2.73 27.92
C LEU A 150 6.47 -3.60 29.16
N ALA A 151 7.69 -3.67 29.71
CA ALA A 151 7.96 -4.23 31.02
C ALA A 151 8.12 -3.10 32.05
N VAL A 152 7.42 -3.21 33.17
CA VAL A 152 7.50 -2.25 34.27
C VAL A 152 7.81 -2.96 35.57
N THR A 153 8.79 -2.44 36.31
CA THR A 153 9.18 -2.94 37.64
C THR A 153 8.74 -1.94 38.71
N ALA A 154 8.01 -2.40 39.72
CA ALA A 154 7.60 -1.61 40.87
C ALA A 154 7.68 -2.45 42.15
N GLY A 155 8.40 -1.99 43.16
CA GLY A 155 8.51 -2.69 44.45
C GLY A 155 9.22 -4.04 44.36
N GLY A 156 10.06 -4.25 43.34
CA GLY A 156 10.76 -5.50 43.08
C GLY A 156 10.02 -6.48 42.16
N ASP A 157 8.73 -6.26 41.89
CA ASP A 157 7.93 -7.08 40.98
C ASP A 157 7.92 -6.51 39.57
N THR A 158 7.90 -7.37 38.54
CA THR A 158 7.86 -6.94 37.13
C THR A 158 6.60 -7.43 36.43
N CYS A 159 5.91 -6.52 35.75
CA CYS A 159 4.73 -6.79 34.94
C CYS A 159 5.00 -6.49 33.46
N ASN A 160 4.43 -7.29 32.55
CA ASN A 160 4.55 -7.10 31.11
C ASN A 160 3.19 -6.75 30.46
N TYR A 161 3.22 -5.77 29.56
CA TYR A 161 2.11 -5.36 28.71
C TYR A 161 2.56 -5.42 27.25
N MET A 162 2.09 -6.45 26.53
CA MET A 162 2.40 -6.67 25.12
C MET A 162 1.18 -6.37 24.26
N THR A 163 1.38 -5.64 23.17
CA THR A 163 0.42 -5.45 22.09
C THR A 163 1.03 -5.95 20.79
N THR A 164 0.37 -6.92 20.16
CA THR A 164 0.84 -7.52 18.90
C THR A 164 0.55 -6.58 17.73
N GLN A 165 1.54 -6.37 16.87
CA GLN A 165 1.45 -5.64 15.60
C GLN A 165 0.86 -4.23 15.76
N TYR A 166 1.23 -3.57 16.86
CA TYR A 166 0.68 -2.29 17.30
C TYR A 166 1.14 -1.11 16.42
N ILE A 167 2.38 -1.15 15.92
CA ILE A 167 2.90 -0.16 14.98
C ILE A 167 3.06 -0.79 13.59
N THR A 168 2.58 -0.11 12.55
CA THR A 168 2.73 -0.50 11.15
C THR A 168 3.49 0.56 10.36
N ALA A 169 4.76 0.33 10.08
CA ALA A 169 5.58 1.22 9.26
C ALA A 169 5.56 0.74 7.79
N LEU A 170 5.15 1.60 6.86
CA LEU A 170 4.90 1.28 5.45
C LEU A 170 6.03 1.79 4.55
N ALA A 171 6.30 1.06 3.46
CA ALA A 171 7.19 1.50 2.38
C ALA A 171 6.61 1.08 1.02
N ASP A 172 5.30 1.26 0.88
CA ASP A 172 4.50 0.63 -0.14
C ASP A 172 4.41 1.51 -1.38
N SER A 173 4.50 0.89 -2.55
CA SER A 173 4.69 1.62 -3.79
C SER A 173 4.05 0.96 -5.00
N LEU A 174 3.68 1.79 -5.98
CA LEU A 174 3.37 1.40 -7.36
C LEU A 174 4.43 1.98 -8.30
N VAL A 175 5.05 1.15 -9.14
CA VAL A 175 6.13 1.56 -10.03
C VAL A 175 5.82 1.09 -11.44
N GLY A 176 5.68 2.02 -12.38
CA GLY A 176 5.64 1.71 -13.80
C GLY A 176 7.06 1.46 -14.32
N ASN A 177 7.22 0.48 -15.23
CA ASN A 177 8.50 0.23 -15.87
C ASN A 177 8.79 1.23 -17.01
N HIS A 178 10.07 1.30 -17.40
CA HIS A 178 10.47 1.85 -18.68
C HIS A 178 10.29 0.76 -19.75
N VAL A 179 9.55 1.09 -20.81
CA VAL A 179 9.31 0.21 -21.96
C VAL A 179 9.79 0.88 -23.24
N MET A 180 10.48 0.10 -24.07
CA MET A 180 10.79 0.47 -25.44
C MET A 180 9.92 -0.31 -26.41
N GLY A 181 9.51 0.32 -27.51
CA GLY A 181 8.82 -0.36 -28.61
C GLY A 181 8.96 0.36 -29.95
N ASN A 182 8.39 -0.19 -30.99
CA ASN A 182 8.44 0.37 -32.34
C ASN A 182 7.13 1.08 -32.70
N PRO A 183 7.15 2.05 -33.64
CA PRO A 183 5.92 2.66 -34.15
C PRO A 183 4.92 1.60 -34.67
N GLY A 184 3.68 1.66 -34.21
CA GLY A 184 2.62 0.70 -34.56
C GLY A 184 2.64 -0.60 -33.75
N GLU A 185 3.65 -0.82 -32.91
CA GLU A 185 3.74 -2.00 -32.04
C GLU A 185 2.80 -1.89 -30.84
N THR A 186 2.27 -3.03 -30.39
CA THR A 186 1.63 -3.16 -29.09
C THR A 186 2.66 -3.60 -28.05
N ILE A 187 2.87 -2.75 -27.06
CA ILE A 187 3.81 -2.96 -25.96
C ILE A 187 3.11 -3.37 -24.67
N GLU A 188 3.83 -4.07 -23.80
CA GLU A 188 3.42 -4.40 -22.43
C GLU A 188 4.07 -3.44 -21.43
N VAL A 189 3.25 -2.67 -20.71
CA VAL A 189 3.66 -1.85 -19.57
C VAL A 189 3.30 -2.59 -18.28
N VAL A 190 4.31 -2.87 -17.46
CA VAL A 190 4.16 -3.64 -16.22
C VAL A 190 4.22 -2.70 -15.03
N ILE A 191 3.14 -2.67 -14.25
CA ILE A 191 3.10 -1.98 -12.97
C ILE A 191 3.53 -2.97 -11.87
N HIS A 192 4.57 -2.60 -11.14
CA HIS A 192 5.07 -3.33 -9.99
C HIS A 192 4.49 -2.74 -8.71
N GLY A 193 3.98 -3.60 -7.83
CA GLY A 193 3.43 -3.24 -6.53
C GLY A 193 4.30 -3.79 -5.40
N ARG A 194 4.54 -2.98 -4.38
CA ARG A 194 5.10 -3.39 -3.08
C ARG A 194 4.10 -3.09 -1.97
N ASN A 195 3.78 -4.09 -1.16
CA ASN A 195 2.91 -3.96 0.01
C ASN A 195 3.55 -4.56 1.27
N THR A 196 3.46 -3.83 2.38
CA THR A 196 4.00 -4.24 3.69
C THR A 196 2.97 -5.04 4.48
N VAL A 197 1.68 -4.80 4.24
CA VAL A 197 0.57 -5.51 4.87
C VAL A 197 -0.25 -6.28 3.82
N PRO A 198 -0.97 -7.34 4.22
CA PRO A 198 -1.85 -8.05 3.29
C PRO A 198 -2.90 -7.12 2.66
N LEU A 199 -3.22 -7.33 1.38
CA LEU A 199 -4.21 -6.51 0.66
C LEU A 199 -5.40 -7.34 0.16
N GLU A 200 -6.59 -6.77 0.29
CA GLU A 200 -7.85 -7.27 -0.29
C GLU A 200 -8.09 -6.70 -1.69
N MET A 201 -7.66 -5.45 -1.91
CA MET A 201 -7.88 -4.75 -3.16
C MET A 201 -6.77 -3.75 -3.47
N LEU A 202 -6.47 -3.62 -4.75
CA LEU A 202 -5.64 -2.56 -5.32
C LEU A 202 -6.50 -1.73 -6.27
N ARG A 203 -6.52 -0.42 -6.03
CA ARG A 203 -6.99 0.58 -7.00
C ARG A 203 -5.78 1.26 -7.62
N ILE A 204 -5.65 1.15 -8.94
CA ILE A 204 -4.52 1.67 -9.69
C ILE A 204 -5.06 2.61 -10.78
N PRO A 205 -5.09 3.93 -10.55
CA PRO A 205 -5.32 4.89 -11.62
C PRO A 205 -4.06 4.98 -12.49
N VAL A 206 -4.25 5.15 -13.79
CA VAL A 206 -3.21 5.33 -14.79
C VAL A 206 -3.59 6.48 -15.71
N VAL A 207 -2.70 7.47 -15.78
CA VAL A 207 -2.77 8.58 -16.72
C VAL A 207 -1.60 8.46 -17.68
N TYR A 208 -1.88 8.30 -18.97
CA TYR A 208 -0.83 8.25 -19.99
C TYR A 208 -0.79 9.57 -20.76
N SER A 209 0.37 10.22 -20.76
CA SER A 209 0.56 11.58 -21.28
C SER A 209 1.92 11.71 -21.96
N GLY A 210 2.20 12.86 -22.58
CA GLY A 210 3.46 13.09 -23.29
C GLY A 210 3.26 13.39 -24.78
N SER A 211 4.37 13.53 -25.49
CA SER A 211 4.39 13.82 -26.92
C SER A 211 4.12 12.59 -27.78
N MET A 212 4.39 11.39 -27.27
CA MET A 212 4.04 10.14 -27.93
C MET A 212 2.58 9.79 -27.68
N ASN A 213 1.84 9.54 -28.75
CA ASN A 213 0.47 9.03 -28.64
C ASN A 213 0.47 7.51 -28.44
N LEU A 214 -0.14 7.08 -27.33
CA LEU A 214 -0.46 5.70 -27.04
C LEU A 214 -1.96 5.47 -27.16
N THR A 215 -2.36 4.30 -27.62
CA THR A 215 -3.75 3.84 -27.62
C THR A 215 -3.88 2.64 -26.72
N TYR A 216 -4.70 2.72 -25.68
CA TYR A 216 -4.99 1.59 -24.80
C TYR A 216 -5.66 0.44 -25.56
N GLN A 217 -5.20 -0.80 -25.33
CA GLN A 217 -5.75 -2.01 -25.94
C GLN A 217 -6.47 -2.87 -24.89
N SER A 218 -5.73 -3.33 -23.89
CA SER A 218 -6.21 -4.30 -22.90
C SER A 218 -5.35 -4.26 -21.63
N PHE A 219 -5.72 -5.08 -20.65
CA PHE A 219 -4.90 -5.34 -19.48
C PHE A 219 -4.95 -6.84 -19.14
N SER A 220 -3.99 -7.29 -18.35
CA SER A 220 -3.93 -8.65 -17.81
C SER A 220 -3.27 -8.64 -16.43
N THR A 221 -3.60 -9.62 -15.62
CA THR A 221 -2.88 -9.94 -14.37
C THR A 221 -2.13 -11.25 -14.49
N GLU A 222 -2.11 -11.93 -15.64
CA GLU A 222 -1.45 -13.22 -15.81
C GLU A 222 0.05 -13.14 -15.48
N GLY A 223 0.50 -13.99 -14.55
CA GLY A 223 1.88 -13.99 -14.03
C GLY A 223 2.19 -12.81 -13.10
N CYS A 224 1.20 -12.01 -12.73
CA CYS A 224 1.30 -11.01 -11.68
C CYS A 224 0.94 -11.64 -10.34
N ARG A 225 1.31 -10.98 -9.24
CA ARG A 225 0.94 -11.40 -7.88
C ARG A 225 -0.57 -11.34 -7.61
N THR A 226 -1.32 -10.70 -8.49
CA THR A 226 -2.78 -10.53 -8.43
C THR A 226 -3.51 -11.37 -9.48
N ASP A 227 -2.84 -12.35 -10.09
CA ASP A 227 -3.42 -13.22 -11.13
C ASP A 227 -4.65 -14.01 -10.63
N TYR A 228 -4.61 -14.41 -9.37
CA TYR A 228 -5.67 -15.15 -8.69
C TYR A 228 -6.83 -14.28 -8.20
N PHE A 229 -6.77 -12.95 -8.40
CA PHE A 229 -7.83 -12.07 -7.93
C PHE A 229 -9.12 -12.31 -8.70
N ASP A 230 -10.23 -12.54 -7.99
CA ASP A 230 -11.50 -12.96 -8.57
C ASP A 230 -12.22 -11.84 -9.36
N GLN A 231 -11.95 -10.57 -9.05
CA GLN A 231 -12.48 -9.42 -9.77
C GLN A 231 -11.38 -8.49 -10.26
N GLN A 232 -11.27 -8.39 -11.58
CA GLN A 232 -10.31 -7.55 -12.26
C GLN A 232 -11.07 -6.67 -13.25
N LYS A 233 -11.24 -5.39 -12.93
CA LYS A 233 -12.16 -4.51 -13.65
C LYS A 233 -11.54 -3.15 -13.96
N LEU A 234 -11.93 -2.61 -15.11
CA LEU A 234 -11.85 -1.18 -15.36
C LEU A 234 -13.02 -0.50 -14.65
N VAL A 235 -12.74 0.29 -13.63
CA VAL A 235 -13.78 1.06 -12.91
C VAL A 235 -13.97 2.46 -13.51
N SER A 236 -13.02 2.92 -14.30
CA SER A 236 -13.15 4.13 -15.11
C SER A 236 -12.26 4.03 -16.34
N PHE A 237 -12.79 4.48 -17.48
CA PHE A 237 -12.09 4.52 -18.76
C PHE A 237 -12.50 5.80 -19.51
N ASP A 238 -11.57 6.73 -19.63
CA ASP A 238 -11.73 7.97 -20.37
C ASP A 238 -10.60 8.08 -21.41
N PRO A 239 -10.81 7.57 -22.63
CA PRO A 239 -9.79 7.59 -23.67
C PRO A 239 -9.50 9.01 -24.21
N MET A 240 -10.43 9.96 -24.06
CA MET A 240 -10.20 11.34 -24.53
C MET A 240 -9.20 12.05 -23.62
N ASN A 241 -9.34 11.85 -22.31
CA ASN A 241 -8.43 12.43 -21.32
C ASN A 241 -7.27 11.50 -20.96
N LYS A 242 -7.15 10.34 -21.63
CA LYS A 242 -6.09 9.35 -21.45
C LYS A 242 -5.95 8.84 -20.01
N ASN A 243 -7.11 8.63 -19.36
CA ASN A 243 -7.21 8.21 -17.98
C ASN A 243 -7.92 6.85 -17.87
N ILE A 244 -7.35 5.94 -17.08
CA ILE A 244 -7.88 4.59 -16.87
C ILE A 244 -7.72 4.25 -15.39
N THR A 245 -8.73 3.68 -14.75
CA THR A 245 -8.59 3.17 -13.38
C THR A 245 -8.91 1.69 -13.34
N PHE A 246 -7.96 0.92 -12.81
CA PHE A 246 -8.06 -0.50 -12.56
C PHE A 246 -8.44 -0.76 -11.11
N SER A 247 -9.31 -1.75 -10.91
CA SER A 247 -9.66 -2.30 -9.61
C SER A 247 -9.40 -3.80 -9.64
N LEU A 248 -8.46 -4.25 -8.83
CA LEU A 248 -8.15 -5.65 -8.60
C LEU A 248 -8.62 -5.96 -7.18
N LEU A 249 -9.64 -6.80 -7.02
CA LEU A 249 -10.28 -7.11 -5.74
C LEU A 249 -10.46 -8.63 -5.58
N ASN A 250 -10.33 -9.09 -4.35
CA ASN A 250 -10.85 -10.37 -3.88
C ASN A 250 -12.19 -10.14 -3.20
N TYR A 251 -13.28 -10.54 -3.86
CA TYR A 251 -14.65 -10.33 -3.39
C TYR A 251 -15.20 -11.57 -2.65
N GLU A 252 -14.81 -12.77 -3.09
CA GLU A 252 -15.27 -14.00 -2.49
C GLU A 252 -14.61 -14.22 -1.12
N LEU A 253 -15.40 -14.67 -0.13
CA LEU A 253 -14.96 -14.81 1.26
C LEU A 253 -13.77 -15.77 1.45
N ASP A 254 -13.58 -16.70 0.53
CA ASP A 254 -12.52 -17.72 0.59
C ASP A 254 -11.26 -17.35 -0.21
N THR A 255 -11.26 -16.25 -0.97
CA THR A 255 -10.09 -15.82 -1.73
C THR A 255 -9.06 -15.18 -0.78
N PRO A 256 -7.81 -15.67 -0.73
CA PRO A 256 -6.82 -15.17 0.21
C PRO A 256 -6.41 -13.73 -0.09
N PHE A 257 -5.95 -12.98 0.90
CA PHE A 257 -5.35 -11.66 0.67
C PHE A 257 -4.06 -11.76 -0.16
N LEU A 258 -3.68 -10.65 -0.81
CA LEU A 258 -2.34 -10.49 -1.36
C LEU A 258 -1.32 -10.38 -0.24
N ASP A 259 -0.50 -11.41 -0.11
CA ASP A 259 0.58 -11.45 0.88
C ASP A 259 1.52 -10.23 0.74
N PRO A 260 2.16 -9.79 1.84
CA PRO A 260 3.23 -8.80 1.77
C PRO A 260 4.35 -9.21 0.80
N GLY A 261 4.87 -8.27 0.04
CA GLY A 261 5.91 -8.54 -0.95
C GLY A 261 6.04 -7.48 -2.03
N ALA A 262 6.86 -7.76 -3.03
CA ALA A 262 7.08 -6.90 -4.19
C ALA A 262 7.05 -7.72 -5.49
N GLY A 263 6.48 -7.18 -6.56
CA GLY A 263 6.46 -7.82 -7.88
C GLY A 263 5.40 -7.22 -8.81
N PRO A 264 5.25 -7.76 -10.03
CA PRO A 264 4.25 -7.31 -10.98
C PRO A 264 2.84 -7.49 -10.40
N VAL A 265 1.98 -6.48 -10.54
CA VAL A 265 0.57 -6.49 -10.08
C VAL A 265 -0.40 -6.16 -11.21
N LEU A 266 0.05 -5.60 -12.32
CA LEU A 266 -0.81 -5.28 -13.46
C LEU A 266 0.03 -5.16 -14.73
N LYS A 267 -0.45 -5.75 -15.82
CA LYS A 267 0.07 -5.56 -17.17
C LYS A 267 -0.94 -4.78 -17.99
N ILE A 268 -0.48 -3.73 -18.66
CA ILE A 268 -1.31 -2.85 -19.49
C ILE A 268 -0.73 -2.85 -20.90
N TYR A 269 -1.57 -3.10 -21.89
CA TYR A 269 -1.16 -3.14 -23.28
C TYR A 269 -1.55 -1.86 -24.00
N PHE A 270 -0.56 -1.20 -24.58
CA PHE A 270 -0.75 0.02 -25.38
C PHE A 270 -0.19 -0.19 -26.78
N THR A 271 -0.86 0.36 -27.80
CA THR A 271 -0.28 0.49 -29.13
C THR A 271 0.37 1.86 -29.29
N ILE A 272 1.63 1.87 -29.70
CA ILE A 272 2.36 3.09 -30.06
C ILE A 272 1.84 3.60 -31.40
N SER A 273 1.62 4.91 -31.54
CA SER A 273 1.24 5.50 -32.84
C SER A 273 2.21 5.09 -33.95
N GLY A 274 1.68 4.66 -35.11
CA GLY A 274 2.51 4.36 -36.28
C GLY A 274 3.27 5.57 -36.84
N SER A 275 2.92 6.79 -36.40
CA SER A 275 3.60 8.03 -36.75
C SER A 275 4.56 8.53 -35.66
N ALA A 276 4.86 7.72 -34.64
CA ALA A 276 5.74 8.12 -33.54
C ALA A 276 7.18 8.32 -34.02
N THR A 277 7.88 9.29 -33.43
CA THR A 277 9.29 9.59 -33.71
C THR A 277 10.15 9.44 -32.46
N PHE A 278 11.47 9.25 -32.63
CA PHE A 278 12.41 8.94 -31.54
C PHE A 278 12.50 10.01 -30.44
N GLU A 279 12.17 11.27 -30.76
CA GLU A 279 12.13 12.37 -29.79
C GLU A 279 10.88 12.35 -28.90
N GLN A 280 9.90 11.52 -29.25
CA GLN A 280 8.67 11.42 -28.50
C GLN A 280 8.78 10.41 -27.36
N SER A 281 8.07 10.68 -26.28
CA SER A 281 7.90 9.77 -25.17
C SER A 281 6.51 9.90 -24.56
N ALA A 282 6.10 8.86 -23.85
CA ALA A 282 4.88 8.89 -23.05
C ALA A 282 5.17 8.50 -21.59
N ASN A 283 4.68 9.31 -20.66
CA ASN A 283 4.71 9.03 -19.24
C ASN A 283 3.48 8.23 -18.84
N ILE A 284 3.67 7.18 -18.03
CA ILE A 284 2.63 6.37 -17.43
C ILE A 284 2.58 6.73 -15.94
N SER A 285 1.66 7.61 -15.57
CA SER A 285 1.52 8.15 -14.21
C SER A 285 0.49 7.39 -13.39
N MET A 286 0.79 7.13 -12.12
CA MET A 286 -0.15 6.55 -11.15
C MET A 286 -0.64 7.57 -10.10
N ALA A 287 -0.44 8.86 -10.35
CA ALA A 287 -0.73 9.94 -9.40
C ALA A 287 -2.22 10.17 -9.09
N GLY A 288 -3.11 9.45 -9.76
CA GLY A 288 -4.55 9.64 -9.63
C GLY A 288 -5.12 10.71 -10.57
N TYR A 289 -6.45 10.70 -10.70
CA TYR A 289 -7.20 11.74 -11.40
C TYR A 289 -8.62 11.86 -10.84
N GLY A 290 -9.10 13.09 -10.64
CA GLY A 290 -10.43 13.36 -10.10
C GLY A 290 -10.61 12.72 -8.72
N ASN A 291 -11.51 11.72 -8.61
CA ASN A 291 -11.77 10.99 -7.38
C ASN A 291 -11.05 9.62 -7.32
N TYR A 292 -10.23 9.30 -8.34
CA TYR A 292 -9.51 8.03 -8.43
C TYR A 292 -8.06 8.24 -8.01
N GLU A 293 -7.81 8.06 -6.72
CA GLU A 293 -6.46 8.01 -6.15
C GLU A 293 -5.92 6.57 -6.13
N PRO A 294 -4.60 6.37 -6.22
CA PRO A 294 -4.01 5.06 -5.97
C PRO A 294 -4.32 4.67 -4.53
N THR A 295 -4.88 3.48 -4.33
CA THR A 295 -5.29 3.04 -2.99
C THR A 295 -5.09 1.54 -2.83
N PHE A 296 -4.42 1.18 -1.75
CA PHE A 296 -4.35 -0.18 -1.24
C PHE A 296 -5.38 -0.35 -0.13
N PHE A 297 -6.20 -1.38 -0.26
CA PHE A 297 -7.20 -1.77 0.72
C PHE A 297 -6.73 -3.06 1.36
N GLY A 298 -6.57 -3.05 2.67
CA GLY A 298 -6.24 -4.25 3.45
C GLY A 298 -7.22 -4.43 4.60
N PRO A 299 -7.17 -5.58 5.28
CA PRO A 299 -8.07 -5.91 6.39
C PRO A 299 -7.91 -4.96 7.59
N ILE A 300 -6.80 -4.22 7.64
CA ILE A 300 -6.41 -3.39 8.78
C ILE A 300 -6.46 -1.89 8.44
N LEU A 301 -6.02 -1.50 7.24
CA LEU A 301 -5.93 -0.09 6.85
C LEU A 301 -6.11 0.09 5.34
N ASN A 302 -6.66 1.26 4.98
CA ASN A 302 -6.74 1.74 3.61
C ASN A 302 -5.83 2.97 3.47
N TYR A 303 -4.98 2.97 2.45
CA TYR A 303 -3.93 3.98 2.32
C TYR A 303 -3.49 4.15 0.88
N SER A 304 -2.91 5.31 0.58
CA SER A 304 -2.33 5.58 -0.73
C SER A 304 -0.85 5.20 -0.75
N PRO A 305 -0.41 4.28 -1.63
CA PRO A 305 1.00 3.95 -1.78
C PRO A 305 1.76 5.11 -2.44
N ASP A 306 3.08 5.16 -2.25
CA ASP A 306 3.93 5.98 -3.11
C ASP A 306 3.86 5.50 -4.56
N HIS A 307 4.23 6.37 -5.49
CA HIS A 307 4.27 5.96 -6.89
C HIS A 307 5.45 6.54 -7.65
N THR A 308 5.92 5.81 -8.64
CA THR A 308 6.94 6.24 -9.59
C THR A 308 6.43 5.95 -11.00
N ASN A 309 6.44 6.97 -11.84
CA ASN A 309 5.92 6.89 -13.20
C ASN A 309 6.74 5.93 -14.05
N GLY A 310 6.05 5.18 -14.90
CA GLY A 310 6.68 4.49 -16.02
C GLY A 310 6.89 5.44 -17.20
N VAL A 311 7.70 5.01 -18.15
CA VAL A 311 7.99 5.77 -19.38
C VAL A 311 7.98 4.83 -20.57
N VAL A 312 7.41 5.27 -21.68
CA VAL A 312 7.45 4.60 -22.97
C VAL A 312 8.29 5.44 -23.93
N THR A 313 9.30 4.83 -24.53
CA THR A 313 10.14 5.41 -25.60
C THR A 313 10.17 4.49 -26.81
N LEU A 314 10.70 4.98 -27.93
CA LEU A 314 10.96 4.11 -29.07
C LEU A 314 12.24 3.29 -28.87
N TYR A 315 12.26 2.07 -29.40
CA TYR A 315 13.46 1.26 -29.50
C TYR A 315 14.43 1.94 -30.45
N TYR A 316 15.66 2.17 -30.01
CA TYR A 316 16.75 2.68 -30.83
C TYR A 316 17.97 1.76 -30.71
N LYS A 317 18.80 1.76 -31.75
CA LYS A 317 20.03 0.98 -31.76
C LYS A 317 21.15 1.80 -31.14
N CYS A 318 21.75 1.29 -30.08
CA CYS A 318 22.85 1.98 -29.42
C CYS A 318 24.02 2.21 -30.39
N GLY A 319 24.47 3.46 -30.50
CA GLY A 319 25.51 3.89 -31.44
C GLY A 319 25.03 4.29 -32.83
N ASP A 320 23.76 4.03 -33.18
CA ASP A 320 23.14 4.49 -34.43
C ASP A 320 22.68 5.94 -34.26
N ALA A 321 23.62 6.87 -34.40
CA ALA A 321 23.43 8.26 -34.05
C ALA A 321 22.50 9.00 -35.02
N ASP A 322 22.43 8.56 -36.29
CA ASP A 322 21.57 9.17 -37.30
C ASP A 322 20.18 8.50 -37.40
N GLY A 323 19.98 7.39 -36.68
CA GLY A 323 18.70 6.67 -36.56
C GLY A 323 18.31 5.90 -37.82
N ASN A 324 19.28 5.46 -38.64
CA ASN A 324 19.03 4.77 -39.90
C ASN A 324 19.05 3.23 -39.80
N ASP A 325 19.16 2.69 -38.58
CA ASP A 325 19.28 1.27 -38.20
C ASP A 325 20.62 0.59 -38.60
N ALA A 326 21.59 1.34 -39.13
CA ALA A 326 22.88 0.85 -39.59
C ALA A 326 24.05 1.47 -38.82
N LEU A 327 24.47 0.81 -37.75
CA LEU A 327 25.68 1.16 -37.00
C LEU A 327 26.96 1.05 -37.84
N ASN A 328 27.51 2.17 -38.28
CA ASN A 328 28.68 2.26 -39.14
C ASN A 328 29.48 3.59 -38.94
N ILE A 329 30.41 3.90 -39.85
CA ILE A 329 31.25 5.10 -39.73
C ILE A 329 30.47 6.42 -39.87
N LEU A 330 29.31 6.39 -40.54
CA LEU A 330 28.47 7.57 -40.71
C LEU A 330 27.93 8.05 -39.37
N ASP A 331 27.64 7.16 -38.42
CA ASP A 331 27.26 7.51 -37.05
C ASP A 331 28.37 8.27 -36.31
N VAL A 332 29.61 7.81 -36.47
CA VAL A 332 30.79 8.51 -35.93
C VAL A 332 30.89 9.91 -36.53
N THR A 333 30.67 10.04 -37.85
CA THR A 333 30.69 11.35 -38.50
C THR A 333 29.52 12.24 -38.05
N TYR A 334 28.38 11.64 -37.72
CA TYR A 334 27.20 12.33 -37.22
C TYR A 334 27.47 12.94 -35.84
N ILE A 335 28.02 12.16 -34.91
CA ILE A 335 28.42 12.64 -33.57
C ILE A 335 29.50 13.73 -33.67
N ILE A 336 30.49 13.57 -34.55
CA ILE A 336 31.49 14.62 -34.81
C ILE A 336 30.82 15.91 -35.32
N SER A 337 29.83 15.79 -36.19
CA SER A 337 29.09 16.93 -36.73
C SER A 337 28.31 17.66 -35.63
N TYR A 338 27.62 16.90 -34.78
CA TYR A 338 26.92 17.42 -33.60
C TYR A 338 27.86 18.19 -32.67
N LEU A 339 28.96 17.56 -32.22
CA LEU A 339 29.84 18.13 -31.20
C LEU A 339 30.67 19.32 -31.69
N TYR A 340 31.07 19.32 -32.98
CA TYR A 340 32.10 20.25 -33.46
C TYR A 340 31.69 21.07 -34.68
N LYS A 341 30.52 20.82 -35.28
CA LYS A 341 30.09 21.48 -36.53
C LYS A 341 28.66 22.03 -36.48
N ASN A 342 28.05 22.15 -35.30
CA ASN A 342 26.65 22.57 -35.12
C ASN A 342 25.67 21.68 -35.89
N GLY A 343 25.98 20.40 -36.04
CA GLY A 343 25.05 19.41 -36.55
C GLY A 343 23.90 19.13 -35.57
N PRO A 344 22.83 18.46 -36.02
CA PRO A 344 21.75 18.02 -35.12
C PRO A 344 22.25 17.02 -34.07
N PRO A 345 21.58 16.91 -32.91
CA PRO A 345 21.86 15.89 -31.91
C PRO A 345 21.57 14.47 -32.43
N PRO A 346 22.19 13.42 -31.85
CA PRO A 346 21.84 12.04 -32.16
C PRO A 346 20.35 11.74 -31.98
N ILE A 347 19.84 10.74 -32.70
CA ILE A 347 18.40 10.41 -32.75
C ILE A 347 18.15 8.99 -32.20
N PRO A 348 17.66 8.83 -30.95
CA PRO A 348 17.56 9.84 -29.89
C PRO A 348 18.96 10.23 -29.34
N GLU A 349 19.05 11.27 -28.51
CA GLU A 349 20.34 11.73 -27.96
C GLU A 349 21.13 10.62 -27.27
N ALA A 350 20.43 9.70 -26.61
CA ALA A 350 20.99 8.52 -25.96
C ALA A 350 21.68 7.55 -26.93
N ALA A 351 21.34 7.53 -28.21
CA ALA A 351 22.03 6.71 -29.20
C ALA A 351 23.49 7.11 -29.41
N GLY A 352 23.85 8.37 -29.08
CA GLY A 352 25.21 8.86 -29.16
C GLY A 352 26.06 8.68 -27.90
N ASP A 353 25.45 8.31 -26.76
CA ASP A 353 26.14 8.01 -25.50
C ASP A 353 26.40 6.50 -25.40
N VAL A 354 27.45 6.05 -26.09
CA VAL A 354 27.74 4.62 -26.29
C VAL A 354 28.55 3.99 -25.18
N ASP A 355 29.01 4.80 -24.22
CA ASP A 355 29.75 4.37 -23.04
C ASP A 355 28.99 4.55 -21.71
N LYS A 356 27.71 4.98 -21.78
CA LYS A 356 26.83 5.28 -20.64
C LYS A 356 27.37 6.35 -19.69
N SER A 357 28.14 7.30 -20.20
CA SER A 357 28.63 8.40 -19.40
C SER A 357 27.53 9.42 -19.04
N GLN A 358 26.31 9.25 -19.57
CA GLN A 358 25.19 10.20 -19.53
C GLN A 358 25.47 11.46 -20.36
N SER A 359 26.43 11.39 -21.28
CA SER A 359 26.81 12.53 -22.11
C SER A 359 27.45 12.09 -23.41
N CYS A 360 26.84 12.43 -24.54
CA CYS A 360 27.47 12.26 -25.85
C CYS A 360 28.64 13.24 -26.00
N ASN A 361 29.87 12.71 -26.11
CA ASN A 361 31.12 13.46 -26.16
C ASN A 361 32.21 12.76 -27.02
N VAL A 362 33.46 13.22 -26.90
CA VAL A 362 34.59 12.69 -27.72
C VAL A 362 34.99 11.25 -27.35
N LEU A 363 34.67 10.81 -26.13
CA LEU A 363 34.90 9.45 -25.68
C LEU A 363 33.98 8.47 -26.41
N ASP A 364 32.74 8.86 -26.70
CA ASP A 364 31.78 8.07 -27.49
C ASP A 364 32.27 7.84 -28.93
N ILE A 365 32.82 8.87 -29.55
CA ILE A 365 33.49 8.77 -30.86
C ILE A 365 34.62 7.74 -30.79
N SER A 366 35.46 7.84 -29.76
CA SER A 366 36.60 6.94 -29.58
C SER A 366 36.15 5.50 -29.33
N TYR A 367 35.08 5.31 -28.57
CA TYR A 367 34.46 4.03 -28.27
C TYR A 367 33.89 3.38 -29.54
N LEU A 368 33.09 4.10 -30.32
CA LEU A 368 32.52 3.61 -31.58
C LEU A 368 33.60 3.21 -32.59
N ILE A 369 34.66 4.01 -32.76
CA ILE A 369 35.78 3.66 -33.62
C ILE A 369 36.47 2.37 -33.14
N ASN A 370 36.64 2.23 -31.82
CA ASN A 370 37.25 1.05 -31.23
C ASN A 370 36.40 -0.21 -31.48
N TYR A 371 35.08 -0.11 -31.31
CA TYR A 371 34.15 -1.19 -31.62
C TYR A 371 34.18 -1.57 -33.11
N LEU A 372 33.98 -0.59 -34.01
CA LEU A 372 33.84 -0.83 -35.45
C LEU A 372 35.12 -1.36 -36.11
N TYR A 373 36.30 -0.94 -35.63
CA TYR A 373 37.56 -1.17 -36.35
C TYR A 373 38.67 -1.84 -35.55
N LYS A 374 38.56 -1.93 -34.22
CA LYS A 374 39.65 -2.42 -33.37
C LYS A 374 39.25 -3.62 -32.51
N GLY A 375 38.06 -4.18 -32.72
CA GLY A 375 37.56 -5.33 -31.94
C GLY A 375 37.21 -4.98 -30.50
N GLY A 376 36.87 -3.71 -30.24
CA GLY A 376 36.37 -3.26 -28.94
C GLY A 376 35.01 -3.88 -28.58
N PRO A 377 34.55 -3.70 -27.34
CA PRO A 377 33.23 -4.15 -26.90
C PRO A 377 32.09 -3.43 -27.64
N PRO A 378 30.89 -4.04 -27.74
CA PRO A 378 29.72 -3.38 -28.33
C PRO A 378 29.30 -2.12 -27.56
N PRO A 379 28.65 -1.15 -28.23
CA PRO A 379 28.04 0.02 -27.60
C PRO A 379 27.07 -0.36 -26.48
N ILE A 380 27.00 0.46 -25.44
CA ILE A 380 26.07 0.28 -24.33
C ILE A 380 25.43 1.64 -24.00
N CYS A 381 24.10 1.75 -24.11
CA CYS A 381 23.37 3.02 -23.95
C CYS A 381 22.34 2.98 -22.79
N GLU A 382 22.09 1.80 -22.18
CA GLU A 382 21.13 1.60 -21.07
C GLU A 382 21.71 0.86 -19.87
#